data_AF-A0A7V6IT18-F1
#
_entry.id   AF-A0A7V6IT18-F1
#
_cell.length_a   1.000
_cell.length_b   1.000
_cell.length_c   1.000
_cell.angle_alpha   90.00
_cell.angle_beta   90.00
_cell.angle_gamma   90.00
#
_symmetry.space_group_name_H-M   'P 1'
#
loop_
_entity.id
_entity.type
_entity.pdbx_description
1 polymer ?
#
loop_
_entity_poly.entity_id
_entity_poly.type
_entity_poly.pdbx_seq_one_letter_code
_entity_poly.pdbx_strand_id
1 'polypeptide(L)'
;MESYFFHINIHENIDKNIVLEHIRQNFNLRPNYTKIKRKIIFNKVIYENNRFILDDTLIIEAENIDNKVVVSIEGCFANYQPNLKKSYEVYKIIKSKNYNVVLSVGNHKVQEKGLIGFERFCSWLKQIFENKYNNFERLYGKLNITVLPHEFYDYIKRNKSILK
;
A
#
# COMPACT_ATOMS: atom_id res chain seq x y z
N MET A 1 -12.79 -7.15 -3.11
CA MET A 1 -12.18 -6.11 -2.24
C MET A 1 -11.76 -4.93 -3.10
N GLU A 2 -12.20 -3.72 -2.74
CA GLU A 2 -11.98 -2.47 -3.48
C GLU A 2 -10.60 -1.85 -3.21
N SER A 3 -9.58 -2.53 -3.72
CA SER A 3 -8.17 -2.18 -3.50
C SER A 3 -7.29 -2.52 -4.69
N TYR A 4 -6.11 -1.90 -4.70
CA TYR A 4 -4.97 -2.36 -5.48
C TYR A 4 -3.92 -2.97 -4.55
N PHE A 5 -3.10 -3.85 -5.10
CA PHE A 5 -1.94 -4.38 -4.40
C PHE A 5 -0.78 -4.58 -5.37
N PHE A 6 0.44 -4.54 -4.87
CA PHE A 6 1.63 -4.91 -5.62
C PHE A 6 2.76 -5.34 -4.69
N HIS A 7 3.77 -5.95 -5.28
CA HIS A 7 4.96 -6.39 -4.56
C HIS A 7 6.20 -5.63 -5.01
N ILE A 8 7.09 -5.37 -4.05
CA ILE A 8 8.46 -4.92 -4.25
C ILE A 8 9.33 -6.12 -3.89
N ASN A 9 9.88 -6.79 -4.91
CA ASN A 9 10.78 -7.93 -4.74
C ASN A 9 12.21 -7.40 -4.65
N ILE A 10 12.89 -7.69 -3.54
CA ILE A 10 14.26 -7.30 -3.27
C ILE A 10 15.12 -8.56 -3.40
N HIS A 11 15.89 -8.66 -4.48
CA HIS A 11 16.72 -9.81 -4.82
C HIS A 11 18.08 -9.73 -4.12
N GLU A 12 18.05 -9.66 -2.80
CA GLU A 12 19.22 -9.60 -1.93
C GLU A 12 19.04 -10.59 -0.78
N ASN A 13 20.15 -11.17 -0.30
CA ASN A 13 20.13 -12.00 0.90
C ASN A 13 20.11 -11.11 2.16
N ILE A 14 18.95 -10.52 2.44
CA ILE A 14 18.73 -9.62 3.57
C ILE A 14 17.50 -10.04 4.38
N ASP A 15 17.51 -9.75 5.67
CA ASP A 15 16.36 -10.00 6.54
C ASP A 15 15.23 -8.99 6.25
N LYS A 16 13.98 -9.46 6.14
CA LYS A 16 12.81 -8.60 5.92
C LYS A 16 12.66 -7.52 6.99
N ASN A 17 13.08 -7.76 8.23
CA ASN A 17 12.99 -6.81 9.32
C ASN A 17 13.86 -5.58 9.06
N ILE A 18 15.03 -5.74 8.42
CA ILE A 18 15.89 -4.61 8.01
C ILE A 18 15.15 -3.73 6.99
N VAL A 19 14.49 -4.36 6.02
CA VAL A 19 13.68 -3.65 5.02
C VAL A 19 12.52 -2.92 5.68
N LEU A 20 11.79 -3.59 6.57
CA LEU A 20 10.69 -2.99 7.31
C LEU A 20 11.17 -1.82 8.16
N GLU A 21 12.30 -1.93 8.86
CA GLU A 21 12.91 -0.84 9.64
C GLU A 21 13.24 0.37 8.77
N HIS A 22 13.81 0.17 7.59
CA HIS A 22 14.06 1.27 6.66
C HIS A 22 12.78 2.02 6.28
N ILE A 23 11.68 1.31 6.04
CA ILE A 23 10.38 1.94 5.77
C ILE A 23 9.91 2.66 7.03
N ARG A 24 9.93 1.99 8.20
CA ARG A 24 9.44 2.52 9.47
C ARG A 24 10.20 3.75 9.97
N GLN A 25 11.48 3.90 9.67
CA GLN A 25 12.27 5.08 10.07
C GLN A 25 12.00 6.31 9.19
N ASN A 26 11.57 6.10 7.94
CA ASN A 26 11.31 7.19 6.99
C ASN A 26 9.87 7.72 7.08
N PHE A 27 8.96 6.94 7.66
CA PHE A 27 7.65 7.41 8.04
C PHE A 27 7.63 7.66 9.54
N ASN A 28 7.09 8.80 10.01
CA ASN A 28 6.85 9.03 11.43
C ASN A 28 5.72 8.11 11.92
N LEU A 29 5.99 6.80 11.96
CA LEU A 29 5.07 5.81 12.49
C LEU A 29 4.96 6.09 13.98
N ARG A 30 3.83 6.66 14.39
CA ARG A 30 3.56 6.87 15.80
C ARG A 30 3.54 5.50 16.47
N PRO A 31 4.42 5.22 17.45
CA PRO A 31 4.55 3.90 18.05
C PRO A 31 3.30 3.46 18.81
N ASN A 32 2.34 4.36 19.04
CA ASN A 32 1.08 4.08 19.70
C ASN A 32 -0.04 4.88 19.05
N TYR A 33 -0.97 4.20 18.36
CA TYR A 33 -2.29 4.76 18.10
C TYR A 33 -3.12 4.64 19.37
N THR A 34 -3.06 5.64 20.25
CA THR A 34 -4.12 5.87 21.23
C THR A 34 -5.31 6.49 20.50
N LYS A 35 -6.36 5.68 20.36
CA LYS A 35 -7.75 6.01 20.04
C LYS A 35 -8.08 7.52 20.16
N ILE A 36 -7.95 8.28 19.06
CA ILE A 36 -8.45 9.65 19.00
C ILE A 36 -9.97 9.58 18.86
N LYS A 37 -10.67 9.93 19.94
CA LYS A 37 -12.14 10.08 19.99
C LYS A 37 -12.59 10.96 18.81
N ARG A 38 -13.46 10.40 17.95
CA ARG A 38 -14.24 11.00 16.83
C ARG A 38 -13.79 10.79 15.39
N LYS A 39 -12.80 9.95 15.11
CA LYS A 39 -12.71 9.23 13.82
C LYS A 39 -12.65 7.74 14.14
N ILE A 40 -13.35 6.93 13.34
CA ILE A 40 -13.36 5.47 13.50
C ILE A 40 -11.92 5.01 13.32
N ILE A 41 -11.24 4.72 14.44
CA ILE A 41 -9.91 4.14 14.48
C ILE A 41 -10.11 2.69 14.89
N PHE A 42 -9.65 1.83 14.01
CA PHE A 42 -9.92 0.42 13.96
C PHE A 42 -9.38 -0.33 15.17
N ASN A 43 -10.09 -1.40 15.53
CA ASN A 43 -9.63 -2.35 16.53
C ASN A 43 -8.54 -3.21 15.89
N LYS A 44 -7.41 -3.29 16.60
CA LYS A 44 -6.21 -4.09 16.30
C LYS A 44 -5.23 -3.41 15.34
N VAL A 45 -4.23 -2.76 15.92
CA VAL A 45 -2.95 -2.64 15.23
C VAL A 45 -2.42 -4.07 15.07
N ILE A 46 -2.42 -4.58 13.85
CA ILE A 46 -1.70 -5.81 13.53
C ILE A 46 -0.22 -5.40 13.44
N TYR A 47 0.45 -5.31 14.57
CA TYR A 47 1.91 -5.51 14.64
C TYR A 47 2.13 -7.01 14.72
N GLU A 48 1.84 -7.72 13.64
CA GLU A 48 2.51 -8.98 13.41
C GLU A 48 3.92 -8.61 12.92
N ASN A 49 4.97 -9.32 13.35
CA ASN A 49 6.36 -8.88 13.13
C ASN A 49 6.67 -8.54 11.65
N ASN A 50 5.92 -9.13 10.72
CA ASN A 50 5.99 -8.97 9.26
C ASN A 50 5.03 -7.92 8.66
N ARG A 51 4.08 -7.34 9.39
CA ARG A 51 3.00 -6.49 8.84
C ARG A 51 2.78 -5.22 9.66
N PHE A 52 2.43 -4.12 9.00
CA PHE A 52 2.00 -2.88 9.66
C PHE A 52 1.10 -2.03 8.76
N ILE A 53 0.47 -1.01 9.34
CA ILE A 53 -0.39 -0.04 8.65
C ILE A 53 0.30 1.32 8.63
N LEU A 54 0.35 1.95 7.46
CA LEU A 54 0.89 3.30 7.26
C LEU A 54 -0.25 4.32 7.15
N ASP A 55 -0.29 5.27 8.09
CA ASP A 55 -1.26 6.37 8.18
C ASP A 55 -2.73 5.94 8.01
N ASP A 56 -3.13 4.80 8.57
CA ASP A 56 -4.50 4.27 8.46
C ASP A 56 -4.99 4.05 7.00
N THR A 57 -4.08 3.97 6.02
CA THR A 57 -4.42 4.00 4.58
C THR A 57 -3.80 2.89 3.74
N LEU A 58 -2.60 2.44 4.11
CA LEU A 58 -1.87 1.40 3.39
C LEU A 58 -1.52 0.26 4.33
N ILE A 59 -1.71 -0.96 3.85
CA ILE A 59 -1.21 -2.16 4.50
C ILE A 59 0.14 -2.49 3.86
N ILE A 60 1.15 -2.69 4.70
CA ILE A 60 2.49 -3.10 4.28
C ILE A 60 2.84 -4.40 4.99
N GLU A 61 3.26 -5.39 4.23
CA GLU A 61 3.68 -6.69 4.73
C GLU A 61 4.98 -7.09 4.05
N ALA A 62 5.90 -7.75 4.75
CA ALA A 62 7.13 -8.24 4.16
C ALA A 62 7.40 -9.68 4.56
N GLU A 63 7.94 -10.47 3.64
CA GLU A 63 8.31 -11.86 3.88
C GLU A 63 9.66 -12.17 3.24
N ASN A 64 10.44 -13.05 3.88
CA ASN A 64 11.58 -13.69 3.24
C ASN A 64 11.06 -14.91 2.48
N ILE A 65 11.26 -14.93 1.17
CA ILE A 65 10.86 -16.04 0.29
C ILE A 65 12.10 -16.44 -0.49
N ASP A 66 12.62 -17.64 -0.21
CA ASP A 66 13.89 -18.13 -0.74
C ASP A 66 15.02 -17.09 -0.54
N ASN A 67 15.67 -16.67 -1.63
CA ASN A 67 16.77 -15.70 -1.66
C ASN A 67 16.30 -14.26 -1.94
N LYS A 68 15.08 -13.89 -1.54
CA LYS A 68 14.57 -12.51 -1.69
C LYS A 68 13.67 -12.09 -0.54
N VAL A 69 13.54 -10.78 -0.36
CA VAL A 69 12.46 -10.18 0.44
C VAL A 69 11.34 -9.73 -0.49
N VAL A 70 10.10 -10.06 -0.15
CA VAL A 70 8.91 -9.58 -0.87
C VAL A 70 8.15 -8.64 0.04
N VAL A 71 8.09 -7.36 -0.32
CA VAL A 71 7.26 -6.36 0.37
C VAL A 71 5.95 -6.20 -0.40
N SER A 72 4.85 -6.63 0.18
CA SER A 72 3.48 -6.45 -0.31
C SER A 72 2.90 -5.13 0.18
N ILE A 73 2.33 -4.36 -0.73
CA ILE A 73 1.66 -3.10 -0.42
C ILE A 73 0.24 -3.17 -0.95
N GLU A 74 -0.73 -2.82 -0.10
CA GLU A 74 -2.14 -2.77 -0.46
C GLU A 74 -2.77 -1.44 -0.05
N GLY A 75 -3.55 -0.83 -0.95
CA GLY A 75 -4.28 0.41 -0.71
C GLY A 75 -5.72 0.38 -1.23
N CYS A 76 -6.63 1.03 -0.51
CA CYS A 76 -8.04 1.12 -0.90
C CYS A 76 -8.23 2.14 -2.06
N PHE A 77 -9.13 1.85 -2.99
CA PHE A 77 -9.49 2.78 -4.06
C PHE A 77 -10.23 4.02 -3.58
N ALA A 78 -10.86 3.98 -2.39
CA ALA A 78 -11.54 5.13 -1.80
C ALA A 78 -10.62 6.31 -1.47
N ASN A 79 -9.30 6.10 -1.50
CA ASN A 79 -8.26 7.12 -1.33
C ASN A 79 -7.14 6.94 -2.35
N TYR A 80 -7.49 6.62 -3.61
CA TYR A 80 -6.56 6.09 -4.61
C TYR A 80 -5.32 6.96 -4.84
N GLN A 81 -5.49 8.25 -5.16
CA GLN A 81 -4.37 9.15 -5.48
C GLN A 81 -3.41 9.37 -4.31
N PRO A 82 -3.88 9.71 -3.08
CA PRO A 82 -2.99 9.78 -1.92
C PRO A 82 -2.31 8.45 -1.60
N ASN A 83 -3.02 7.32 -1.73
CA ASN A 83 -2.46 6.00 -1.51
C ASN A 83 -1.34 5.69 -2.52
N LEU A 84 -1.52 6.02 -3.81
CA LEU A 84 -0.49 5.82 -4.84
C LEU A 84 0.79 6.60 -4.54
N LYS A 85 0.65 7.87 -4.11
CA LYS A 85 1.80 8.70 -3.71
C LYS A 85 2.57 8.05 -2.56
N LYS A 86 1.88 7.60 -1.52
CA LYS A 86 2.51 6.93 -0.37
C LYS A 86 3.17 5.61 -0.77
N SER A 87 2.50 4.79 -1.57
CA SER A 87 3.05 3.55 -2.12
C SER A 87 4.34 3.78 -2.91
N TYR A 88 4.40 4.87 -3.69
CA TYR A 88 5.60 5.27 -4.41
C TYR A 88 6.73 5.74 -3.49
N GLU A 89 6.42 6.47 -2.41
CA GLU A 89 7.43 6.84 -1.40
C GLU A 89 8.03 5.61 -0.72
N VAL A 90 7.23 4.59 -0.38
CA VAL A 90 7.74 3.31 0.12
C VAL A 90 8.71 2.67 -0.87
N TYR A 91 8.34 2.64 -2.16
CA TYR A 91 9.22 2.14 -3.21
C TYR A 91 10.53 2.94 -3.31
N LYS A 92 10.46 4.27 -3.25
CA LYS A 92 11.65 5.15 -3.26
C LYS A 92 12.60 4.85 -2.11
N ILE A 93 12.07 4.72 -0.90
CA ILE A 93 12.85 4.38 0.30
C ILE A 93 13.61 3.08 0.09
N ILE A 94 12.92 2.03 -0.36
CA ILE A 94 13.56 0.72 -0.63
C ILE A 94 14.61 0.84 -1.74
N LYS A 95 14.27 1.46 -2.88
CA LYS A 95 15.18 1.58 -4.03
C LYS A 95 16.42 2.43 -3.72
N SER A 96 16.32 3.41 -2.83
CA SER A 96 17.44 4.26 -2.37
C SER A 96 18.54 3.51 -1.63
N LYS A 97 18.28 2.27 -1.17
CA LYS A 97 19.26 1.41 -0.52
C LYS A 97 20.14 0.63 -1.50
N ASN A 98 20.08 0.96 -2.80
CA ASN A 98 20.81 0.30 -3.88
C ASN A 98 20.49 -1.19 -4.05
N TYR A 99 19.35 -1.66 -3.55
CA TYR A 99 18.91 -3.03 -3.74
C TYR A 99 18.51 -3.32 -5.20
N ASN A 100 18.69 -4.57 -5.62
CA ASN A 100 18.10 -5.08 -6.85
C ASN A 100 16.58 -5.30 -6.69
N VAL A 101 15.79 -4.30 -7.12
CA VAL A 101 14.34 -4.27 -6.92
C VAL A 101 13.57 -4.56 -8.20
N VAL A 102 12.57 -5.44 -8.10
CA VAL A 102 11.56 -5.70 -9.14
C VAL A 102 10.15 -5.45 -8.59
N LEU A 103 9.43 -4.53 -9.21
CA LEU A 103 8.00 -4.34 -8.93
C LEU A 103 7.18 -5.42 -9.64
N SER A 104 6.17 -5.97 -8.99
CA SER A 104 5.30 -6.98 -9.62
C SER A 104 3.86 -7.00 -9.14
N VAL A 105 2.93 -7.33 -10.05
CA VAL A 105 1.55 -7.73 -9.74
C VAL A 105 1.22 -8.96 -10.60
N GLY A 106 1.11 -10.13 -9.98
CA GLY A 106 0.98 -11.39 -10.73
C GLY A 106 2.13 -11.56 -11.74
N ASN A 107 1.77 -11.72 -13.03
CA ASN A 107 2.74 -11.86 -14.12
C ASN A 107 3.31 -10.53 -14.64
N HIS A 108 2.75 -9.39 -14.23
CA HIS A 108 3.25 -8.07 -14.65
C HIS A 108 4.45 -7.68 -13.79
N LYS A 109 5.56 -7.32 -14.43
CA LYS A 109 6.80 -6.93 -13.74
C LYS A 109 7.38 -5.65 -14.34
N VAL A 110 7.98 -4.83 -13.48
CA VAL A 110 8.75 -3.66 -13.88
C VAL A 110 10.07 -3.66 -13.13
N GLN A 111 11.17 -3.61 -13.87
CA GLN A 111 12.51 -3.48 -13.35
C GLN A 111 13.24 -2.41 -14.16
N GLU A 112 13.85 -1.46 -13.47
CA GLU A 112 14.74 -0.48 -14.06
C GLU A 112 16.03 -0.39 -13.25
N LYS A 113 17.13 -0.04 -13.93
CA LYS A 113 18.41 0.21 -13.27
C LYS A 113 18.25 1.33 -12.23
N GLY A 114 17.63 2.44 -12.63
CA GLY A 114 17.32 3.59 -11.78
C GLY A 114 15.97 3.50 -11.06
N LEU A 115 15.63 4.59 -10.36
CA LEU A 115 14.31 4.80 -9.79
C LEU A 115 13.30 5.03 -10.93
N ILE A 116 12.21 4.26 -10.99
CA ILE A 116 11.14 4.55 -11.94
C ILE A 116 10.45 5.86 -11.55
N GLY A 117 10.13 6.73 -12.50
CA GLY A 117 9.42 7.98 -12.21
C GLY A 117 8.00 7.75 -11.69
N PHE A 118 7.47 8.70 -10.90
CA PHE A 118 6.13 8.60 -10.30
C PHE A 118 5.02 8.39 -11.36
N GLU A 119 5.10 9.11 -12.48
CA GLU A 119 4.14 8.98 -13.58
C GLU A 119 4.16 7.58 -14.19
N ARG A 120 5.37 7.01 -14.37
CA ARG A 120 5.54 5.64 -14.88
C ARG A 120 5.03 4.60 -13.89
N PHE A 121 5.31 4.78 -12.60
CA PHE A 121 4.76 3.95 -11.52
C PHE A 121 3.22 3.96 -11.54
N CYS A 122 2.62 5.15 -11.63
CA CYS A 122 1.17 5.29 -11.70
C CYS A 122 0.58 4.66 -12.97
N SER A 123 1.21 4.88 -14.12
CA SER A 123 0.79 4.31 -15.40
C SER A 123 0.80 2.78 -15.35
N TRP A 124 1.86 2.19 -14.80
CA TRP A 124 1.98 0.74 -14.62
C TRP A 124 0.86 0.16 -13.74
N LEU A 125 0.63 0.71 -12.55
CA LEU A 125 -0.45 0.25 -11.67
C LEU A 125 -1.83 0.49 -12.30
N LYS A 126 -2.02 1.64 -12.97
CA LYS A 126 -3.27 1.95 -13.67
C LYS A 126 -3.56 0.88 -14.73
N GLN A 127 -2.60 0.54 -15.59
CA GLN A 127 -2.81 -0.49 -16.62
C GLN A 127 -3.29 -1.83 -16.05
N ILE A 128 -2.81 -2.20 -14.86
CA ILE A 128 -3.19 -3.46 -14.20
C ILE A 128 -4.58 -3.38 -13.56
N PHE A 129 -4.89 -2.26 -12.90
CA PHE A 129 -6.10 -2.12 -12.08
C PHE A 129 -7.20 -1.24 -12.71
N GLU A 130 -7.03 -0.76 -13.95
CA GLU A 130 -7.93 0.22 -14.59
C GLU A 130 -9.38 -0.26 -14.60
N ASN A 131 -9.64 -1.48 -15.06
CA ASN A 131 -11.00 -2.04 -15.09
C ASN A 131 -11.63 -2.11 -13.69
N LYS A 132 -10.82 -2.46 -12.68
CA LYS A 132 -11.28 -2.57 -11.30
C LYS A 132 -11.57 -1.19 -10.71
N TYR A 133 -10.68 -0.22 -10.94
CA TYR A 133 -10.83 1.15 -10.48
C TYR A 133 -12.00 1.86 -11.17
N ASN A 134 -12.19 1.68 -12.47
CA ASN A 134 -13.32 2.24 -13.21
C ASN A 134 -14.66 1.66 -12.71
N ASN A 135 -14.71 0.37 -12.42
CA ASN A 135 -15.88 -0.25 -11.80
C ASN A 135 -16.16 0.31 -10.41
N PHE A 136 -15.11 0.50 -9.60
CA PHE A 136 -15.22 1.16 -8.29
C PHE A 136 -15.80 2.58 -8.42
N GLU A 137 -15.22 3.42 -9.28
CA GLU A 137 -15.69 4.79 -9.48
C GLU A 137 -17.13 4.85 -10.01
N ARG A 138 -17.55 3.88 -10.84
CA ARG A 138 -18.93 3.78 -11.31
C ARG A 138 -19.91 3.45 -10.18
N LEU A 139 -19.53 2.56 -9.27
CA LEU A 139 -20.40 2.09 -8.18
C LEU A 139 -20.45 3.06 -7.00
N TYR A 140 -19.33 3.69 -6.66
CA TYR A 140 -19.19 4.47 -5.42
C TYR A 140 -18.82 5.94 -5.66
N GLY A 141 -18.53 6.33 -6.89
CA GLY A 141 -18.02 7.65 -7.23
C GLY A 141 -16.54 7.83 -6.88
N LYS A 142 -16.07 9.07 -7.07
CA LYS A 142 -14.74 9.51 -6.63
C LYS A 142 -14.79 9.85 -5.15
N LEU A 143 -14.23 8.97 -4.33
CA LEU A 143 -14.13 9.16 -2.88
C LEU A 143 -12.74 9.69 -2.51
N ASN A 144 -12.67 10.32 -1.33
CA ASN A 144 -11.41 10.76 -0.71
C ASN A 144 -11.46 10.45 0.79
N ILE A 145 -11.62 9.16 1.09
CA ILE A 145 -11.88 8.66 2.44
C ILE A 145 -10.74 7.75 2.87
N THR A 146 -10.10 8.09 3.99
CA THR A 146 -9.12 7.26 4.66
C THR A 146 -9.79 6.02 5.25
N VAL A 147 -9.57 4.86 4.62
CA VAL A 147 -10.09 3.56 5.05
C VAL A 147 -9.20 2.44 4.52
N LEU A 148 -9.05 1.36 5.28
CA LEU A 148 -8.33 0.17 4.82
C LEU A 148 -9.20 -0.66 3.86
N PRO A 149 -8.59 -1.40 2.93
CA PRO A 149 -9.30 -2.26 1.97
C PRO A 149 -10.41 -3.14 2.54
N HIS A 150 -10.14 -3.81 3.66
CA HIS A 150 -11.06 -4.78 4.27
C HIS A 150 -12.22 -4.11 5.04
N GLU A 151 -12.11 -2.81 5.33
CA GLU A 151 -13.09 -2.05 6.13
C GLU A 151 -13.98 -1.19 5.26
N PHE A 152 -13.68 -1.12 3.96
CA PHE A 152 -14.40 -0.30 3.00
C PHE A 152 -15.91 -0.61 3.00
N TYR A 153 -16.30 -1.89 2.92
CA TYR A 153 -17.72 -2.25 2.87
C TYR A 153 -18.47 -1.95 4.18
N ASP A 154 -17.80 -2.10 5.32
CA ASP A 154 -18.36 -1.70 6.62
C ASP A 154 -18.54 -0.19 6.71
N TYR A 155 -17.56 0.58 6.22
CA TYR A 155 -17.67 2.04 6.11
C TYR A 155 -18.87 2.43 5.24
N ILE A 156 -18.99 1.85 4.04
CA ILE A 156 -20.11 2.11 3.13
C ILE A 156 -21.46 1.77 3.76
N LYS A 157 -21.57 0.61 4.43
CA LYS A 157 -22.82 0.18 5.08
C LYS A 157 -23.30 1.16 6.16
N ARG A 158 -22.36 1.79 6.89
CA ARG A 158 -22.65 2.80 7.92
C ARG A 158 -22.96 4.18 7.34
N ASN A 159 -22.49 4.47 6.13
CA ASN A 159 -22.54 5.78 5.50
C ASN A 159 -23.29 5.77 4.16
N LYS A 160 -24.35 4.96 4.05
CA LYS A 160 -25.11 4.75 2.80
C LYS A 160 -25.58 6.04 2.11
N SER A 161 -25.76 7.13 2.86
CA SER A 161 -26.14 8.45 2.32
C SER A 161 -25.02 9.19 1.57
N ILE A 162 -23.77 8.71 1.61
CA ILE A 162 -22.60 9.34 0.97
C ILE A 162 -22.41 8.85 -0.47
N LEU A 163 -23.14 7.81 -0.88
CA LEU A 163 -23.07 7.27 -2.24
C LEU A 163 -23.92 8.08 -3.22
N LYS A 164 -23.44 8.14 -4.47
CA LYS A 164 -24.17 8.71 -5.61
C LYS A 164 -25.35 7.85 -6.02
#